data_AF-A0A0R3CVE0-F1
#
_entry.id   AF-A0A0R3CVE0-F1
#
_cell.length_a   1.000
_cell.length_b   1.000
_cell.length_c   1.000
_cell.angle_alpha   90.00
_cell.angle_beta   90.00
_cell.angle_gamma   90.00
#
_symmetry.space_group_name_H-M   'P 1'
#
loop_
_entity.id
_entity.type
_entity.pdbx_description
1 polymer ?
#
loop_
_entity_poly.entity_id
_entity_poly.type
_entity_poly.pdbx_seq_one_letter_code
_entity_poly.pdbx_strand_id
1 'polypeptide(L)'
;MESIAWMAWTLPTAIFFAALACTLLVMTWLAAVYPEAERVGVLRIPTTRGDRLFISLIAAAVIHLAWIGLVGTDAIATLPIGEEGFEISSLWLASGISLVTAALIFRTV
;
A
#
# COMPACT_ATOMS: atom_id res chain seq x y z
N MET A 1 17.98 -23.92 -9.17
CA MET A 1 16.96 -22.84 -9.21
C MET A 1 15.80 -23.09 -8.24
N GLU A 2 15.96 -23.91 -7.19
CA GLU A 2 14.88 -24.16 -6.21
C GLU A 2 14.98 -23.31 -4.93
N SER A 3 16.02 -22.48 -4.79
CA SER A 3 16.30 -21.73 -3.55
C SER A 3 15.37 -20.54 -3.29
N ILE A 4 14.59 -20.10 -4.27
CA ILE A 4 13.68 -18.96 -4.14
C ILE A 4 12.25 -19.37 -3.76
N ALA A 5 11.90 -20.65 -3.74
CA ALA A 5 10.51 -21.09 -3.49
C ALA A 5 9.97 -20.78 -2.07
N TRP A 6 10.81 -20.33 -1.13
CA TRP A 6 10.41 -20.00 0.25
C TRP A 6 9.44 -18.81 0.33
N MET A 7 9.53 -17.88 -0.63
CA MET A 7 8.48 -16.92 -0.92
C MET A 7 7.85 -17.39 -2.22
N ALA A 8 6.51 -17.45 -2.28
CA ALA A 8 5.80 -17.69 -3.53
C ALA A 8 5.98 -16.48 -4.47
N TRP A 9 7.17 -16.37 -5.07
CA TRP A 9 7.56 -15.26 -5.92
C TRP A 9 6.77 -15.34 -7.22
N THR A 10 5.80 -14.45 -7.30
CA THR A 10 5.08 -14.14 -8.52
C THR A 10 5.49 -12.75 -8.98
N LEU A 11 5.22 -12.42 -10.25
CA LEU A 11 5.48 -11.08 -10.77
C LEU A 11 4.78 -9.98 -9.92
N PRO A 12 3.51 -10.12 -9.51
CA PRO A 12 2.87 -9.16 -8.61
C PRO A 12 3.59 -9.00 -7.26
N THR A 13 3.96 -10.11 -6.60
CA THR A 13 4.65 -10.07 -5.32
C THR A 13 6.02 -9.40 -5.44
N ALA A 14 6.77 -9.70 -6.52
CA ALA A 14 8.07 -9.07 -6.78
C ALA A 14 7.95 -7.55 -6.96
N ILE A 15 6.95 -7.08 -7.72
CA ILE A 15 6.69 -5.65 -7.92
C ILE A 15 6.33 -4.96 -6.59
N PHE A 16 5.49 -5.58 -5.76
CA PHE A 16 5.12 -5.04 -4.45
C PHE A 16 6.33 -4.82 -3.54
N PHE A 17 7.20 -5.84 -3.39
CA PHE A 17 8.39 -5.72 -2.56
C PHE A 17 9.42 -4.74 -3.13
N ALA A 18 9.56 -4.67 -4.45
CA ALA A 18 10.41 -3.66 -5.09
C ALA A 18 9.91 -2.23 -4.83
N ALA A 19 8.59 -1.99 -4.91
CA ALA A 19 7.99 -0.70 -4.58
C ALA A 19 8.17 -0.34 -3.10
N LEU A 20 8.02 -1.30 -2.19
CA LEU A 20 8.26 -1.11 -0.76
C LEU A 20 9.72 -0.74 -0.49
N ALA A 21 10.67 -1.49 -1.08
CA ALA A 21 12.10 -1.21 -0.96
C ALA A 21 12.46 0.18 -1.50
N CYS A 22 11.92 0.56 -2.67
CA CYS A 22 12.12 1.90 -3.24
C CYS A 22 11.59 2.98 -2.30
N THR A 23 10.41 2.78 -1.72
CA THR A 23 9.80 3.74 -0.78
C THR A 23 10.67 3.92 0.47
N LEU A 24 11.17 2.82 1.05
CA LEU A 24 12.08 2.88 2.20
C LEU A 24 13.39 3.60 1.87
N LEU A 25 13.97 3.34 0.69
CA LEU A 25 15.19 4.03 0.23
C LEU A 25 14.96 5.52 0.07
N VAL A 26 13.86 5.93 -0.56
CA VAL A 26 13.49 7.35 -0.72
C VAL A 26 13.29 8.02 0.63
N MET A 27 12.58 7.38 1.57
CA MET A 27 12.38 7.94 2.91
C MET A 27 13.68 8.06 3.69
N THR A 28 14.56 7.05 3.61
CA THR A 28 15.88 7.07 4.24
C THR A 28 16.73 8.20 3.70
N TRP A 29 16.76 8.35 2.37
CA TRP A 29 17.44 9.45 1.70
C TRP A 29 16.88 10.81 2.14
N LEU A 30 15.55 10.93 2.19
CA LEU A 30 14.88 12.17 2.57
C LEU A 30 15.17 12.56 4.02
N ALA A 31 15.21 11.58 4.94
CA ALA A 31 15.58 11.79 6.33
C ALA A 31 17.05 12.22 6.49
N ALA A 32 17.96 11.67 5.66
CA ALA A 32 19.36 12.07 5.65
C ALA A 32 19.58 13.50 5.13
N VAL A 33 18.81 13.94 4.13
CA VAL A 33 18.96 15.26 3.50
C VAL A 33 18.18 16.35 4.23
N TYR A 34 16.98 16.04 4.74
CA TYR A 34 16.09 17.00 5.38
C TYR A 34 15.77 16.53 6.81
N PRO A 35 16.45 17.09 7.84
CA PRO A 35 16.20 16.75 9.23
C PRO A 35 14.72 16.87 9.57
N GLU A 36 14.18 15.84 10.19
CA GLU A 36 12.74 15.71 10.39
C GLU A 36 12.27 16.69 11.48
N ALA A 37 11.40 17.63 11.10
CA ALA A 37 10.66 18.41 12.08
C ALA A 37 9.46 17.58 12.53
N GLU A 38 9.45 17.18 13.80
CA GLU A 38 8.29 16.55 14.43
C GLU A 38 7.08 17.49 14.30
N ARG A 39 5.98 16.96 13.76
CA ARG A 39 4.71 17.68 13.71
C ARG A 39 3.70 16.93 14.55
N VAL A 40 3.05 17.67 15.43
CA VAL A 40 1.95 17.16 16.24
C VAL A 40 0.69 17.20 15.38
N GLY A 41 0.33 16.04 14.85
CA GLY A 41 -0.87 15.86 14.05
C GLY A 41 -2.14 15.73 14.88
N VAL A 42 -3.25 15.38 14.21
CA VAL A 42 -4.58 15.19 14.83
C VAL A 42 -4.57 14.15 15.96
N LEU A 43 -3.71 13.13 15.88
CA LEU A 43 -3.57 12.10 16.92
C LEU A 43 -2.86 12.59 18.20
N ARG A 44 -2.40 13.85 18.24
CA ARG A 44 -1.64 14.48 19.36
C ARG A 44 -0.35 13.76 19.75
N ILE A 45 0.11 12.82 18.93
CA ILE A 45 1.40 12.16 19.06
C ILE A 45 2.37 12.90 18.12
N PRO A 46 3.60 13.24 18.55
CA PRO A 46 4.62 13.72 17.63
C PRO A 46 4.91 12.61 16.62
N THR A 47 4.71 12.88 15.34
CA THR A 47 4.97 11.90 14.26
C THR A 47 6.00 12.44 13.29
N THR A 48 6.91 11.58 12.88
CA THR A 48 7.87 11.82 11.81
C THR A 48 7.25 11.54 10.44
N ARG A 49 8.00 11.80 9.35
CA ARG A 49 7.57 11.44 7.99
C ARG A 49 7.53 9.91 7.82
N GLY A 50 8.47 9.21 8.45
CA GLY A 50 8.52 7.74 8.50
C GLY A 50 7.30 7.13 9.19
N ASP A 51 6.89 7.68 10.34
CA ASP A 51 5.70 7.24 11.07
C ASP A 51 4.43 7.43 10.21
N ARG A 52 4.39 8.56 9.49
CA ARG A 52 3.54 8.86 8.32
C ARG A 52 3.24 7.66 7.44
N LEU A 53 4.32 7.21 6.83
CA LEU A 53 4.31 6.11 5.87
C LEU A 53 3.88 4.81 6.54
N PHE A 54 4.46 4.49 7.70
CA PHE A 54 4.17 3.24 8.40
C PHE A 54 2.68 3.11 8.76
N ILE A 55 2.08 4.16 9.32
CA ILE A 55 0.65 4.20 9.65
C ILE A 55 -0.19 4.04 8.38
N SER A 56 0.19 4.68 7.27
CA SER A 56 -0.53 4.53 6.00
C SER A 56 -0.46 3.11 5.43
N LEU A 57 0.67 2.42 5.56
CA LEU A 57 0.84 1.03 5.14
C LEU A 57 0.00 0.08 6.00
N ILE A 58 -0.02 0.28 7.32
CA ILE A 58 -0.89 -0.48 8.23
C ILE A 58 -2.37 -0.25 7.88
N ALA A 59 -2.78 1.01 7.70
CA ALA A 59 -4.15 1.33 7.34
C ALA A 59 -4.54 0.67 6.01
N ALA A 60 -3.66 0.71 5.01
CA ALA A 60 -3.88 0.03 3.73
C ALA A 60 -4.06 -1.48 3.90
N ALA A 61 -3.20 -2.13 4.69
CA ALA A 61 -3.31 -3.56 4.96
C ALA A 61 -4.62 -3.92 5.67
N VAL A 62 -5.02 -3.14 6.70
CA VAL A 62 -6.28 -3.34 7.42
C VAL A 62 -7.48 -3.14 6.49
N ILE A 63 -7.47 -2.11 5.63
CA ILE A 63 -8.54 -1.88 4.65
C ILE A 63 -8.68 -3.07 3.71
N HIS A 64 -7.58 -3.62 3.19
CA HIS A 64 -7.64 -4.77 2.28
C HIS A 64 -8.12 -6.04 3.00
N LEU A 65 -7.66 -6.30 4.23
CA LEU A 65 -8.14 -7.43 5.02
C LEU A 65 -9.63 -7.30 5.36
N ALA A 66 -10.08 -6.10 5.75
CA ALA A 66 -11.49 -5.83 6.02
C ALA A 66 -12.34 -5.98 4.76
N TRP A 67 -11.85 -5.52 3.60
CA TRP A 67 -12.55 -5.68 2.32
C TRP A 67 -12.71 -7.14 1.94
N ILE A 68 -11.64 -7.93 2.04
CA ILE A 68 -11.69 -9.37 1.76
C ILE A 68 -12.67 -10.07 2.72
N GLY A 69 -12.64 -9.73 4.01
CA GLY A 69 -13.48 -10.37 5.02
C GLY A 69 -14.96 -9.99 4.99
N LEU A 70 -15.31 -8.79 4.49
CA LEU A 70 -16.68 -8.26 4.54
C LEU A 70 -17.35 -8.14 3.17
N VAL A 71 -16.58 -7.83 2.12
CA VAL A 71 -17.08 -7.58 0.76
C VAL A 71 -16.74 -8.73 -0.18
N GLY A 72 -15.55 -9.31 -0.04
CA GLY A 72 -15.03 -10.37 -0.90
C GLY A 72 -14.14 -9.85 -2.04
N THR A 73 -13.83 -10.73 -2.99
CA THR A 73 -12.87 -10.47 -4.08
C THR A 73 -13.47 -10.59 -5.48
N ASP A 74 -14.80 -10.65 -5.56
CA ASP A 74 -15.52 -10.89 -6.80
C ASP A 74 -15.20 -9.83 -7.88
N ALA A 75 -15.25 -10.26 -9.14
CA ALA A 75 -15.05 -9.37 -10.28
C ALA A 75 -16.23 -8.39 -10.43
N ILE A 76 -15.91 -7.11 -10.58
CA ILE A 76 -16.88 -6.03 -10.82
C ILE A 76 -17.18 -5.91 -12.32
N ALA A 77 -16.18 -6.11 -13.17
CA ALA A 77 -16.34 -6.00 -14.62
C ALA A 77 -15.35 -6.90 -15.34
N THR A 78 -15.78 -7.50 -16.45
CA THR A 78 -14.91 -8.24 -17.36
C THR A 78 -14.71 -7.39 -18.61
N LEU A 79 -13.47 -7.00 -18.86
CA LEU A 79 -13.11 -6.30 -20.09
C LEU A 79 -12.94 -7.32 -21.22
N PRO A 80 -13.46 -7.07 -22.44
CA PRO A 80 -13.31 -7.96 -23.60
C PRO A 80 -11.90 -7.84 -24.21
N ILE A 81 -10.87 -8.10 -23.40
CA ILE A 81 -9.45 -8.05 -23.78
C ILE A 81 -8.87 -9.44 -23.48
N GLY A 82 -8.47 -10.16 -24.54
CA GLY A 82 -8.06 -11.57 -24.47
C GLY A 82 -9.23 -12.55 -24.67
N GLU A 83 -8.94 -13.80 -25.01
CA GLU A 83 -9.97 -14.83 -25.28
C GLU A 83 -10.86 -15.13 -24.06
N GLU A 84 -10.32 -14.97 -22.85
CA GLU A 84 -11.04 -15.24 -21.59
C GLU A 84 -11.64 -13.97 -20.94
N GLY A 85 -11.32 -12.78 -21.47
CA GLY A 85 -11.70 -11.50 -20.87
C GLY A 85 -10.92 -11.18 -19.59
N PHE A 86 -10.51 -9.92 -19.41
CA PHE A 86 -9.76 -9.50 -18.22
C PHE A 86 -10.72 -9.14 -17.09
N GLU A 87 -10.68 -9.90 -16.00
CA GLU A 87 -11.52 -9.67 -14.81
C GLU A 87 -10.96 -8.58 -13.90
N ILE A 88 -11.77 -7.55 -13.64
CA ILE A 88 -11.47 -6.46 -12.70
C ILE A 88 -12.05 -6.83 -11.34
N SER A 89 -11.20 -7.30 -10.42
CA SER A 89 -11.61 -7.60 -9.04
C SER A 89 -12.08 -6.36 -8.27
N SER A 90 -13.02 -6.55 -7.34
CA SER A 90 -13.44 -5.50 -6.41
C SER A 90 -12.34 -4.96 -5.50
N LEU A 91 -11.21 -5.66 -5.41
CA LEU A 91 -10.00 -5.22 -4.70
C LEU A 91 -9.43 -3.90 -5.24
N TRP A 92 -9.70 -3.54 -6.50
CA TRP A 92 -9.31 -2.23 -7.03
C TRP A 92 -9.98 -1.06 -6.29
N LEU A 93 -11.20 -1.25 -5.78
CA LEU A 93 -11.87 -0.26 -4.94
C LEU A 93 -11.18 -0.14 -3.57
N ALA A 94 -10.79 -1.27 -2.97
CA ALA A 94 -10.04 -1.28 -1.72
C ALA A 94 -8.69 -0.55 -1.87
N SER A 95 -7.99 -0.76 -2.98
CA SER A 95 -6.78 -0.02 -3.32
C SER A 95 -7.04 1.49 -3.44
N GLY A 96 -8.11 1.90 -4.13
CA GLY A 96 -8.53 3.31 -4.20
C GLY A 96 -8.79 3.93 -2.83
N ILE A 97 -9.55 3.25 -1.96
CA ILE A 97 -9.85 3.69 -0.60
C ILE A 97 -8.56 3.80 0.24
N SER A 98 -7.65 2.84 0.10
CA SER A 98 -6.38 2.86 0.82
C SER A 98 -5.50 4.04 0.41
N LEU A 99 -5.46 4.40 -0.88
CA LEU A 99 -4.71 5.55 -1.39
C LEU A 99 -5.31 6.87 -0.90
N VAL A 100 -6.63 6.99 -0.90
CA VAL A 100 -7.32 8.16 -0.33
C VAL A 100 -7.02 8.29 1.16
N THR A 101 -7.09 7.17 1.90
CA THR A 101 -6.79 7.13 3.34
C THR A 101 -5.34 7.52 3.60
N ALA A 102 -4.39 7.00 2.82
CA ALA A 102 -2.99 7.39 2.90
C ALA A 102 -2.81 8.89 2.66
N ALA A 103 -3.39 9.44 1.59
CA ALA A 103 -3.30 10.87 1.28
C ALA A 103 -3.87 11.75 2.40
N LEU A 104 -4.98 11.32 3.02
CA LEU A 104 -5.56 12.00 4.18
C LEU A 104 -4.62 11.96 5.39
N ILE A 105 -3.98 10.82 5.68
CA ILE A 105 -2.98 10.71 6.74
C ILE A 105 -1.82 11.68 6.48
N PHE A 106 -1.25 11.67 5.27
CA PHE A 106 -0.15 12.58 4.94
C PHE A 106 -0.54 14.06 5.02
N ARG A 107 -1.80 14.41 4.75
CA ARG A 107 -2.31 15.79 4.84
C ARG A 107 -2.63 16.25 6.25
N THR A 108 -3.15 15.35 7.10
CA THR A 108 -3.80 15.74 8.36
C THR A 108 -2.89 15.68 9.56
N VAL A 109 -1.88 14.82 9.55
CA VAL A 109 -0.93 14.75 10.65
C VAL A 109 0.25 15.69 10.43
#